data_AF-Q4Q141-F1
#
_entry.id   AF-Q4Q141-F1
#
_cell.length_a   1.000
_cell.length_b   1.000
_cell.length_c   1.000
_cell.angle_alpha   90.00
_cell.angle_beta   90.00
_cell.angle_gamma   90.00
#
_symmetry.space_group_name_H-M   'P 1'
#
loop_
_entity.id
_entity.type
_entity.pdbx_description
1 polymer ?
#
loop_
_entity_poly.entity_id
_entity_poly.type
_entity_poly.pdbx_seq_one_letter_code
_entity_poly.pdbx_strand_id
1 'polypeptide(L)'
;MSCPRVQYRRRMHYATRGNRMKMVRTPGNKLVMQKRAKRSQGIHTPWVLGHKRLGGTKALRHIDARLASRHEKSVSRAYGGVLSHDQVRDRVVRAFLVEEQRIVKQALKEHSKMKLSHKRTANKKKSKQSKKEAIAKKISTKTVSKKKALAKKATTTRQPVGSKLVKK
;
A
#
# COMPACT_ATOMS: atom_id res chain seq x y z
N MET A 1 8.98 -69.05 -17.64
CA MET A 1 8.29 -68.04 -16.80
C MET A 1 6.79 -68.13 -17.06
N SER A 2 5.99 -68.74 -16.18
CA SER A 2 4.54 -68.77 -16.34
C SER A 2 3.94 -67.45 -15.86
N CYS A 3 3.28 -66.71 -16.76
CA CYS A 3 2.57 -65.48 -16.42
C CYS A 3 1.09 -65.81 -16.15
N PRO A 4 0.62 -65.72 -14.89
CA PRO A 4 -0.77 -66.04 -14.59
C PRO A 4 -1.71 -64.96 -15.14
N ARG A 5 -2.72 -65.39 -15.90
CA ARG A 5 -3.78 -64.51 -16.42
C ARG A 5 -4.68 -64.02 -15.28
N VAL A 6 -5.17 -62.79 -15.41
CA VAL A 6 -6.07 -62.17 -14.43
C VAL A 6 -7.27 -61.53 -15.11
N GLN A 7 -8.36 -61.39 -14.37
CA GLN A 7 -9.62 -60.85 -14.86
C GLN A 7 -10.05 -59.63 -14.04
N TYR A 8 -10.71 -58.69 -14.69
CA TYR A 8 -11.39 -57.59 -14.00
C TYR A 8 -12.55 -58.16 -13.16
N ARG A 9 -12.69 -57.67 -11.93
CA ARG A 9 -13.70 -58.16 -10.97
C ARG A 9 -14.97 -57.31 -10.91
N ARG A 10 -14.95 -56.11 -11.50
CA ARG A 10 -16.11 -55.22 -11.58
C ARG A 10 -16.62 -55.20 -13.03
N ARG A 11 -17.90 -54.87 -13.21
CA ARG A 11 -18.58 -54.82 -14.51
C ARG A 11 -17.94 -53.86 -15.54
N MET A 12 -17.13 -52.88 -15.09
CA MET A 12 -16.38 -52.00 -15.99
C MET A 12 -15.01 -52.64 -16.31
N HIS A 13 -14.84 -53.11 -17.55
CA HIS A 13 -13.64 -53.83 -18.02
C HIS A 13 -12.60 -52.94 -18.73
N TYR A 14 -12.86 -51.63 -18.85
CA TYR A 14 -11.96 -50.70 -19.55
C TYR A 14 -10.88 -50.09 -18.65
N ALA A 15 -9.68 -49.89 -19.20
CA ALA A 15 -8.53 -49.28 -18.53
C ALA A 15 -8.59 -47.74 -18.55
N THR A 16 -9.42 -47.15 -17.69
CA THR A 16 -9.57 -45.69 -17.57
C THR A 16 -8.82 -45.12 -16.37
N ARG A 17 -8.64 -43.78 -16.32
CA ARG A 17 -8.03 -43.08 -15.17
C ARG A 17 -8.68 -43.38 -13.82
N GLY A 18 -9.97 -43.73 -13.79
CA GLY A 18 -10.73 -44.05 -12.58
C GLY A 18 -10.83 -45.55 -12.28
N ASN A 19 -10.38 -46.41 -13.19
CA ASN A 19 -10.46 -47.87 -13.09
C ASN A 19 -9.07 -48.55 -13.12
N ARG A 20 -8.04 -47.84 -12.64
CA ARG A 20 -6.69 -48.40 -12.52
C ARG A 20 -6.70 -49.55 -11.51
N MET A 21 -6.06 -50.65 -11.87
CA MET A 21 -5.97 -51.86 -11.03
C MET A 21 -4.59 -52.02 -10.39
N LYS A 22 -4.53 -52.68 -9.24
CA LYS A 22 -3.32 -53.16 -8.56
C LYS A 22 -3.36 -54.68 -8.60
N MET A 23 -2.27 -55.28 -9.04
CA MET A 23 -2.05 -56.72 -8.94
C MET A 23 -1.66 -57.04 -7.51
N VAL A 24 -2.38 -57.96 -6.87
CA VAL A 24 -2.13 -58.39 -5.49
C VAL A 24 -2.04 -59.90 -5.49
N ARG A 25 -0.98 -60.44 -4.86
CA ARG A 25 -0.88 -61.85 -4.53
C ARG A 25 -1.69 -62.09 -3.26
N THR A 26 -2.70 -62.95 -3.34
CA THR A 26 -3.54 -63.30 -2.20
C THR A 26 -2.83 -64.30 -1.28
N PRO A 27 -3.26 -64.45 -0.02
CA PRO A 27 -2.74 -65.48 0.88
C PRO A 27 -2.83 -66.91 0.32
N GLY A 28 -3.88 -67.20 -0.46
CA GLY A 28 -4.02 -68.47 -1.21
C GLY A 28 -3.15 -68.57 -2.47
N ASN A 29 -2.09 -67.76 -2.55
CA ASN A 29 -1.11 -67.74 -3.63
C ASN A 29 -1.67 -67.55 -5.06
N LYS A 30 -2.73 -66.73 -5.22
CA LYS A 30 -3.31 -66.38 -6.53
C LYS A 30 -3.11 -64.90 -6.85
N LEU A 31 -2.84 -64.57 -8.12
CA LEU A 31 -2.81 -63.16 -8.56
C LEU A 31 -4.22 -62.66 -8.84
N VAL A 32 -4.57 -61.51 -8.26
CA VAL A 32 -5.90 -60.91 -8.37
C VAL A 32 -5.79 -59.40 -8.62
N MET A 33 -6.67 -58.87 -9.47
CA MET A 33 -6.83 -57.42 -9.67
C MET A 33 -7.69 -56.79 -8.57
N GLN A 34 -7.17 -55.77 -7.89
CA GLN A 34 -7.90 -54.92 -6.96
C GLN A 34 -7.93 -53.47 -7.46
N LYS A 35 -9.06 -52.77 -7.29
CA LYS A 35 -9.20 -51.39 -7.77
C LYS A 35 -8.37 -50.41 -6.93
N ARG A 36 -7.58 -49.56 -7.58
CA ARG A 36 -6.90 -48.44 -6.92
C ARG A 36 -7.87 -47.28 -6.73
N ALA A 37 -7.81 -46.64 -5.56
CA ALA A 37 -8.51 -45.38 -5.34
C ALA A 37 -7.86 -44.24 -6.15
N LYS A 38 -8.67 -43.30 -6.64
CA LYS A 38 -8.14 -42.05 -7.21
C LYS A 38 -7.50 -41.24 -6.10
N ARG A 39 -6.35 -40.64 -6.38
CA ARG A 39 -5.64 -39.76 -5.43
C ARG A 39 -5.99 -38.31 -5.69
N SER A 40 -5.98 -37.50 -4.63
CA SER A 40 -6.01 -36.04 -4.75
C SER A 40 -4.58 -35.53 -4.95
N GLN A 41 -4.42 -34.39 -5.64
CA GLN A 41 -3.14 -33.68 -5.65
C GLN A 41 -2.86 -33.04 -4.27
N GLY A 42 -3.91 -32.84 -3.47
CA GLY A 42 -3.85 -32.23 -2.14
C GLY A 42 -4.05 -30.72 -2.16
N ILE A 43 -3.73 -30.07 -1.04
CA ILE A 43 -4.04 -28.65 -0.81
C ILE A 43 -2.91 -27.78 -1.36
N HIS A 44 -3.27 -26.81 -2.21
CA HIS A 44 -2.34 -25.93 -2.90
C HIS A 44 -2.63 -24.47 -2.59
N THR A 45 -1.64 -23.61 -2.83
CA THR A 45 -1.83 -22.17 -2.85
C THR A 45 -2.75 -21.77 -4.02
N PRO A 46 -3.32 -20.55 -3.98
CA PRO A 46 -4.08 -20.01 -5.10
C PRO A 46 -3.29 -20.06 -6.41
N TRP A 47 -4.01 -20.26 -7.52
CA TRP A 47 -3.41 -20.39 -8.85
C TRP A 47 -2.59 -19.15 -9.25
N VAL A 48 -3.15 -17.96 -9.00
CA VAL A 48 -2.51 -16.65 -9.29
C VAL A 48 -1.16 -16.48 -8.58
N LEU A 49 -0.95 -17.20 -7.46
CA LEU A 49 0.29 -17.15 -6.67
C LEU A 49 1.21 -18.35 -6.94
N GLY A 50 1.00 -19.08 -8.04
CA GLY A 50 1.87 -20.15 -8.53
C GLY A 50 1.44 -21.58 -8.20
N HIS A 51 0.23 -21.80 -7.69
CA HIS A 51 -0.37 -23.13 -7.44
C HIS A 51 0.58 -24.17 -6.79
N LYS A 52 1.39 -23.75 -5.81
CA LYS A 52 2.36 -24.61 -5.14
C LYS A 52 1.67 -25.47 -4.08
N ARG A 53 2.16 -26.69 -3.86
CA ARG A 53 1.64 -27.58 -2.81
C ARG A 53 1.99 -27.06 -1.43
N LEU A 54 1.01 -26.97 -0.52
CA LEU A 54 1.25 -26.52 0.86
C LEU A 54 1.95 -27.59 1.71
N GLY A 55 3.01 -27.19 2.42
CA GLY A 55 3.64 -28.01 3.45
C GLY A 55 2.74 -28.22 4.67
N GLY A 56 2.90 -29.34 5.37
CA GLY A 56 2.15 -29.65 6.59
C GLY A 56 0.68 -30.00 6.38
N THR A 57 0.24 -30.24 5.13
CA THR A 57 -1.15 -30.60 4.82
C THR A 57 -1.20 -31.89 3.99
N LYS A 58 -2.10 -32.82 4.32
CA LYS A 58 -2.20 -34.14 3.66
C LYS A 58 -2.96 -34.08 2.32
N ALA A 59 -2.63 -34.98 1.39
CA ALA A 59 -3.29 -35.09 0.09
C ALA A 59 -4.54 -36.00 0.14
N LEU A 60 -5.53 -35.59 0.92
CA LEU A 60 -6.76 -36.35 1.13
C LEU A 60 -7.77 -36.12 0.00
N ARG A 61 -8.61 -37.13 -0.30
CA ARG A 61 -9.71 -37.05 -1.29
C ARG A 61 -11.05 -36.78 -0.58
N HIS A 62 -12.14 -36.62 -1.33
CA HIS A 62 -13.45 -36.16 -0.86
C HIS A 62 -13.92 -36.71 0.51
N ILE A 63 -14.04 -38.04 0.68
CA ILE A 63 -14.55 -38.61 1.94
C ILE A 63 -13.46 -38.61 3.01
N ASP A 64 -12.23 -39.00 2.66
CA ASP A 64 -11.10 -39.02 3.60
C ASP A 64 -10.83 -37.63 4.18
N ALA A 65 -10.94 -36.56 3.37
CA ALA A 65 -10.79 -35.18 3.79
C ALA A 65 -11.93 -34.73 4.71
N ARG A 66 -13.15 -35.21 4.46
CA ARG A 66 -14.34 -34.94 5.29
C ARG A 66 -14.21 -35.60 6.67
N LEU A 67 -13.70 -36.83 6.73
CA LEU A 67 -13.56 -37.59 7.98
C LEU A 67 -12.29 -37.22 8.76
N ALA A 68 -11.24 -36.74 8.09
CA ALA A 68 -9.99 -36.35 8.73
C ALA A 68 -10.17 -35.20 9.73
N SER A 69 -9.26 -35.12 10.70
CA SER A 69 -9.19 -33.97 11.62
C SER A 69 -8.77 -32.69 10.88
N ARG A 70 -8.97 -31.54 11.51
CA ARG A 70 -8.60 -30.23 10.92
C ARG A 70 -7.09 -30.08 10.77
N HIS A 71 -6.31 -30.55 11.74
CA HIS A 71 -4.85 -30.41 11.78
C HIS A 71 -4.13 -31.11 10.61
N GLU A 72 -4.76 -32.10 9.99
CA GLU A 72 -4.22 -32.74 8.79
C GLU A 72 -4.42 -31.91 7.51
N LYS A 73 -5.34 -30.94 7.55
CA LYS A 73 -5.75 -30.11 6.41
C LYS A 73 -5.24 -28.67 6.51
N SER A 74 -4.87 -28.20 7.69
CA SER A 74 -4.44 -26.82 7.91
C SER A 74 -3.24 -26.72 8.85
N VAL A 75 -2.69 -25.51 8.94
CA VAL A 75 -1.61 -25.15 9.87
C VAL A 75 -2.15 -24.10 10.85
N SER A 76 -1.53 -23.96 12.03
CA SER A 76 -2.00 -23.09 13.13
C SER A 76 -1.91 -21.57 12.85
N ARG A 77 -1.05 -21.13 11.94
CA ARG A 77 -0.88 -19.71 11.60
C ARG A 77 -2.07 -19.13 10.80
N ALA A 78 -2.14 -17.80 10.71
CA ALA A 78 -3.08 -17.10 9.85
C ALA A 78 -2.98 -17.59 8.38
N TYR A 79 -4.14 -17.74 7.74
CA TYR A 79 -4.28 -18.30 6.38
C TYR A 79 -3.68 -19.71 6.20
N GLY A 80 -3.51 -20.47 7.29
CA GLY A 80 -3.05 -21.86 7.24
C GLY A 80 -4.00 -22.76 6.44
N GLY A 81 -3.43 -23.54 5.52
CA GLY A 81 -4.22 -24.36 4.58
C GLY A 81 -4.69 -23.63 3.32
N VAL A 82 -4.38 -22.32 3.19
CA VAL A 82 -4.64 -21.54 1.97
C VAL A 82 -3.34 -20.96 1.41
N LEU A 83 -2.51 -20.35 2.26
CA LEU A 83 -1.28 -19.68 1.83
C LEU A 83 -0.03 -20.31 2.44
N SER A 84 1.08 -20.20 1.71
CA SER A 84 2.41 -20.52 2.20
C SER A 84 2.90 -19.46 3.21
N HIS A 85 3.97 -19.75 3.94
CA HIS A 85 4.51 -18.84 4.94
C HIS A 85 5.06 -17.55 4.31
N ASP A 86 5.75 -17.66 3.17
CA ASP A 86 6.26 -16.52 2.41
C ASP A 86 5.13 -15.56 2.02
N GLN A 87 4.05 -16.10 1.43
CA GLN A 87 2.90 -15.31 1.01
C GLN A 87 2.19 -14.63 2.18
N VAL A 88 2.14 -15.26 3.35
CA VAL A 88 1.56 -14.63 4.55
C VAL A 88 2.47 -13.50 5.05
N ARG A 89 3.78 -13.72 5.10
CA ARG A 89 4.76 -12.70 5.50
C ARG A 89 4.67 -11.48 4.58
N ASP A 90 4.66 -11.68 3.26
CA ASP A 90 4.57 -10.60 2.29
C ASP A 90 3.28 -9.78 2.45
N ARG A 91 2.16 -10.45 2.74
CA ARG A 91 0.88 -9.77 3.00
C ARG A 91 0.92 -8.92 4.27
N VAL A 92 1.50 -9.45 5.35
CA VAL A 92 1.64 -8.73 6.62
C VAL A 92 2.54 -7.51 6.44
N VAL A 93 3.72 -7.70 5.85
CA VAL A 93 4.69 -6.61 5.61
C VAL A 93 4.12 -5.56 4.67
N ARG A 94 3.49 -5.97 3.57
CA ARG A 94 2.87 -5.03 2.61
C ARG A 94 1.72 -4.27 3.24
N ALA A 95 0.85 -4.92 4.02
CA ALA A 95 -0.26 -4.24 4.68
C ALA A 95 0.26 -3.12 5.60
N PHE A 96 1.24 -3.45 6.46
CA PHE A 96 1.86 -2.49 7.36
C PHE A 96 2.51 -1.33 6.61
N LEU A 97 3.44 -1.59 5.68
CA LEU A 97 4.17 -0.53 5.00
C LEU A 97 3.29 0.37 4.14
N VAL A 98 2.28 -0.20 3.47
CA VAL A 98 1.35 0.59 2.65
C VAL A 98 0.45 1.46 3.53
N GLU A 99 0.08 0.97 4.71
CA GLU A 99 -0.70 1.73 5.68
C GLU A 99 0.11 2.88 6.26
N GLU A 100 1.36 2.64 6.67
CA GLU A 100 2.29 3.68 7.12
C GLU A 100 2.50 4.77 6.06
N GLN A 101 2.70 4.37 4.80
CA GLN A 101 2.82 5.33 3.68
C GLN A 101 1.55 6.17 3.49
N ARG A 102 0.35 5.59 3.68
CA ARG A 102 -0.92 6.32 3.59
C ARG A 102 -1.05 7.34 4.72
N ILE A 103 -0.69 6.96 5.94
CA ILE A 103 -0.71 7.85 7.12
C ILE A 103 0.27 9.01 6.91
N VAL A 104 1.51 8.74 6.51
CA VAL A 104 2.52 9.76 6.22
C VAL A 104 2.04 10.72 5.12
N LYS A 105 1.49 10.19 4.03
CA LYS A 105 0.95 11.01 2.93
C LYS A 105 -0.19 11.91 3.40
N GLN A 106 -1.07 11.39 4.26
CA GLN A 106 -2.18 12.16 4.83
C GLN A 106 -1.67 13.27 5.75
N ALA A 107 -0.71 12.96 6.64
CA ALA A 107 -0.11 13.93 7.55
C ALA A 107 0.61 15.07 6.81
N LEU A 108 1.38 14.76 5.75
CA LEU A 108 2.04 15.77 4.92
C LEU A 108 1.00 16.67 4.21
N LYS A 109 -0.09 16.08 3.71
CA LYS A 109 -1.20 16.83 3.10
C LYS A 109 -1.86 17.76 4.12
N GLU A 110 -2.11 17.29 5.33
CA GLU A 110 -2.70 18.10 6.40
C GLU A 110 -1.77 19.21 6.87
N HIS A 111 -0.49 18.90 7.09
CA HIS A 111 0.52 19.87 7.49
C HIS A 111 0.69 20.98 6.43
N SER A 112 0.71 20.64 5.14
CA SER A 112 0.77 21.64 4.07
C SER A 112 -0.45 22.57 4.05
N LYS A 113 -1.65 22.01 4.28
CA LYS A 113 -2.91 22.77 4.40
C LYS A 113 -2.89 23.71 5.61
N MET A 114 -2.41 23.24 6.76
CA MET A 114 -2.25 24.06 7.98
C MET A 114 -1.21 25.17 7.78
N LYS A 115 -0.07 24.87 7.16
CA LYS A 115 0.96 25.87 6.84
C LYS A 115 0.41 26.99 5.93
N LEU A 116 -0.35 26.63 4.90
CA LEU A 116 -1.02 27.59 4.01
C LEU A 116 -2.06 28.44 4.76
N SER A 117 -2.84 27.84 5.67
CA SER A 117 -3.85 28.54 6.46
C SER A 117 -3.21 29.58 7.40
N HIS A 118 -2.14 29.20 8.13
CA HIS A 118 -1.37 30.10 8.99
C HIS A 118 -0.66 31.20 8.20
N LYS A 119 -0.05 30.88 7.04
CA LYS A 119 0.57 31.88 6.16
C LYS A 119 -0.46 32.90 5.68
N ARG A 120 -1.66 32.46 5.30
CA ARG A 120 -2.75 33.35 4.86
C ARG A 120 -3.20 34.30 5.96
N THR A 121 -3.37 33.82 7.20
CA THR A 121 -3.78 34.67 8.32
C THR A 121 -2.68 35.66 8.72
N ALA A 122 -1.41 35.23 8.73
CA ALA A 122 -0.26 36.11 8.98
C ALA A 122 -0.15 37.21 7.90
N ASN A 123 -0.28 36.87 6.63
CA ASN A 123 -0.23 37.82 5.52
C ASN A 123 -1.37 38.86 5.60
N LYS A 124 -2.59 38.45 5.97
CA LYS A 124 -3.72 39.38 6.18
C LYS A 124 -3.45 40.36 7.32
N LYS A 125 -2.90 39.90 8.45
CA LYS A 125 -2.52 40.77 9.59
C LYS A 125 -1.44 41.77 9.17
N LYS A 126 -0.37 41.29 8.52
CA LYS A 126 0.73 42.12 8.00
C LYS A 126 0.23 43.19 7.02
N SER A 127 -0.64 42.83 6.08
CA SER A 127 -1.21 43.78 5.10
C SER A 127 -2.12 44.82 5.75
N LYS A 128 -2.93 44.45 6.76
CA LYS A 128 -3.74 45.42 7.50
C LYS A 128 -2.88 46.43 8.25
N GLN A 129 -1.81 45.95 8.89
CA GLN A 129 -0.90 46.81 9.66
C GLN A 129 -0.11 47.76 8.74
N SER A 130 0.47 47.25 7.65
CA SER A 130 1.19 48.09 6.69
C SER A 130 0.28 49.13 6.02
N LYS A 131 -0.98 48.78 5.72
CA LYS A 131 -1.97 49.74 5.21
C LYS A 131 -2.32 50.82 6.24
N LYS A 132 -2.52 50.44 7.51
CA LYS A 132 -2.77 51.42 8.60
C LYS A 132 -1.60 52.38 8.76
N GLU A 133 -0.37 51.87 8.80
CA GLU A 133 0.85 52.70 8.91
C GLU A 133 1.03 53.62 7.69
N ALA A 134 0.78 53.12 6.48
CA ALA A 134 0.85 53.93 5.25
C ALA A 134 -0.21 55.04 5.21
N ILE A 135 -1.44 54.74 5.64
CA ILE A 135 -2.53 55.73 5.74
C ILE A 135 -2.19 56.78 6.81
N ALA A 136 -1.72 56.37 7.98
CA ALA A 136 -1.30 57.27 9.05
C ALA A 136 -0.19 58.23 8.59
N LYS A 137 0.84 57.73 7.89
CA LYS A 137 1.88 58.58 7.28
C LYS A 137 1.30 59.59 6.29
N LYS A 138 0.41 59.17 5.38
CA LYS A 138 -0.24 60.09 4.40
C LYS A 138 -1.13 61.16 5.05
N ILE A 139 -1.80 60.85 6.15
CA ILE A 139 -2.62 61.82 6.89
C ILE A 139 -1.71 62.83 7.60
N SER A 140 -0.65 62.37 8.27
CA SER A 140 0.30 63.24 8.97
C SER A 140 0.97 64.28 8.08
N THR A 141 1.32 63.91 6.83
CA THR A 141 1.92 64.85 5.88
C THR A 141 0.92 65.90 5.39
N LYS A 142 -0.37 65.56 5.28
CA LYS A 142 -1.45 66.51 4.90
C LYS A 142 -1.88 67.44 6.05
N THR A 143 -1.77 67.02 7.32
CA THR A 143 -2.15 67.85 8.47
C THR A 143 -1.08 68.88 8.84
N VAL A 144 0.21 68.56 8.67
CA VAL A 144 1.31 69.54 8.84
C VAL A 144 1.21 70.69 7.83
N SER A 145 0.75 70.45 6.60
CA SER A 145 0.49 71.53 5.63
C SER A 145 -0.73 72.41 5.96
N LYS A 146 -1.63 72.00 6.87
CA LYS A 146 -2.82 72.78 7.27
C LYS A 146 -2.63 73.60 8.55
N LYS A 147 -1.56 73.36 9.34
CA LYS A 147 -1.23 74.15 10.54
C LYS A 147 0.16 74.80 10.43
N LYS A 148 0.28 75.74 9.50
CA LYS A 148 1.20 76.89 9.61
C LYS A 148 0.68 78.04 8.76
N ALA A 149 -0.34 78.73 9.25
CA ALA A 149 -0.58 80.12 8.90
C ALA A 149 -0.01 80.97 10.04
N LEU A 150 1.27 81.33 9.92
CA LEU A 150 1.71 82.63 10.41
C LEU A 150 2.81 83.13 9.46
N ALA A 151 2.58 84.35 9.00
CA ALA A 151 3.27 85.04 7.92
C ALA A 151 4.80 84.99 8.01
N LYS A 152 5.46 84.80 6.86
CA LYS A 152 6.55 85.68 6.39
C LYS A 152 6.88 85.42 4.91
N LYS A 153 7.19 86.54 4.25
CA LYS A 153 7.45 86.77 2.83
C LYS A 153 8.48 85.82 2.21
N ALA A 154 8.32 85.65 0.90
CA ALA A 154 9.18 84.91 -0.02
C ALA A 154 10.65 85.37 0.00
N THR A 155 11.57 84.41 -0.08
CA THR A 155 12.87 84.57 -0.73
C THR A 155 13.24 83.24 -1.40
N THR A 156 13.10 83.22 -2.72
CA THR A 156 13.67 82.21 -3.61
C THR A 156 15.15 82.52 -3.81
N THR A 157 16.04 81.89 -3.03
CA THR A 157 17.47 81.88 -3.37
C THR A 157 17.71 80.83 -4.45
N ARG A 158 17.65 81.26 -5.71
CA ARG A 158 18.35 80.57 -6.81
C ARG A 158 19.84 80.63 -6.50
N GLN A 159 20.52 79.50 -6.50
CA GLN A 159 21.98 79.48 -6.43
C GLN A 159 22.56 80.11 -7.70
N PRO A 160 23.52 81.05 -7.59
CA PRO A 160 24.24 81.54 -8.75
C PRO A 160 25.30 80.51 -9.17
N VAL A 161 25.31 80.19 -10.45
CA VAL A 161 26.38 79.44 -11.11
C VAL A 161 27.59 80.39 -11.18
N GLY A 162 28.54 80.20 -10.26
CA GLY A 162 29.78 80.96 -10.19
C GLY A 162 30.76 80.54 -11.28
N SER A 163 31.04 81.47 -12.18
CA SER A 163 32.20 81.49 -13.07
C SER A 163 33.53 81.58 -12.31
N LYS A 164 34.50 80.82 -12.81
CA LYS A 164 35.95 80.71 -12.51
C LYS A 164 36.69 81.98 -12.02
N LEU A 165 37.69 81.76 -11.14
CA LEU A 165 39.16 82.09 -11.25
C LEU A 165 39.78 82.26 -9.83
N VAL A 166 40.65 81.36 -9.36
CA VAL A 166 42.15 81.38 -9.39
C VAL A 166 42.84 82.31 -8.36
N LYS A 167 43.63 81.67 -7.45
CA LYS A 167 44.82 82.09 -6.65
C LYS A 167 44.68 83.36 -5.78
N LYS A 168 45.05 83.40 -4.50
CA LYS A 168 46.04 82.69 -3.67
C LYS A 168 45.49 82.62 -2.25
#